data_AF-A0A8J7TW31-F1
#
_entry.id   AF-A0A8J7TW31-F1
#
_cell.length_a   1.000
_cell.length_b   1.000
_cell.length_c   1.000
_cell.angle_alpha   90.00
_cell.angle_beta   90.00
_cell.angle_gamma   90.00
#
_symmetry.space_group_name_H-M   'P 1'
#
loop_
_entity.id
_entity.type
_entity.pdbx_description
1 polymer ?
#
loop_
_entity_poly.entity_id
_entity_poly.type
_entity_poly.pdbx_seq_one_letter_code
_entity_poly.pdbx_strand_id
1 'polypeptide(L)'
;MCRIVLIIVLVFLILLMAGAALVVQEYGWPGFLAFLAVLVVVAFVLRKGLPFLFGHLLTRPLRQMGAALRGARIVVHSVSPCEPPRDEWDEDSDDQDDTASDGRRIADRPDRDDEDEDEPDDGEDEDDESPVGPLAWYQIELTVVPPDAGSSEGRMVTRQAWTPPLVGAVGPRPPLRGSNPFRGWPPAEQFPGSVQSVGTEVWTGSAYEPPGESVFGEQRLRLTVGVTRDVRAVTITYAHFTDIGEVPLPRIDLPSDRHS
;
A
#
# COMPACT_ATOMS: atom_id res chain seq x y z
N MET A 1 -3.15 -8.87 -18.85
CA MET A 1 -1.84 -9.37 -18.35
C MET A 1 -1.78 -10.91 -18.32
N CYS A 2 -2.91 -11.63 -18.13
CA CYS A 2 -2.94 -13.10 -18.08
C CYS A 2 -2.38 -13.83 -19.31
N ARG A 3 -2.59 -13.32 -20.54
CA ARG A 3 -2.04 -13.97 -21.75
C ARG A 3 -0.51 -14.05 -21.77
N ILE A 4 0.19 -13.01 -21.30
CA ILE A 4 1.65 -12.99 -21.26
C ILE A 4 2.17 -13.97 -20.21
N VAL A 5 1.53 -13.99 -19.02
CA VAL A 5 1.88 -14.94 -17.96
C VAL A 5 1.69 -16.38 -18.43
N LEU A 6 0.57 -16.69 -19.09
CA LEU A 6 0.30 -18.03 -19.63
C LEU A 6 1.36 -18.46 -20.66
N ILE A 7 1.76 -17.55 -21.56
CA ILE A 7 2.83 -17.83 -22.53
C ILE A 7 4.16 -18.11 -21.82
N ILE A 8 4.53 -17.32 -20.80
CA ILE A 8 5.77 -17.53 -20.04
C ILE A 8 5.76 -18.88 -19.33
N VAL A 9 4.64 -19.24 -18.68
CA VAL A 9 4.48 -20.53 -17.99
C VAL A 9 4.56 -21.69 -18.99
N LEU A 10 3.90 -21.59 -20.15
CA LEU A 10 3.94 -22.60 -21.20
C LEU A 10 5.37 -22.79 -21.73
N VAL A 11 6.06 -21.70 -22.05
CA VAL A 11 7.46 -21.76 -22.53
C VAL A 11 8.37 -22.37 -21.47
N PHE A 12 8.20 -22.00 -20.20
CA PHE A 12 8.95 -22.58 -19.09
C PHE A 12 8.72 -24.09 -18.97
N LEU A 13 7.47 -24.55 -19.07
CA LEU A 13 7.12 -25.97 -19.02
C LEU A 13 7.73 -26.76 -20.19
N ILE A 14 7.70 -26.22 -21.40
CA ILE A 14 8.33 -26.84 -22.58
C ILE A 14 9.84 -26.98 -22.37
N LEU A 15 10.51 -25.95 -21.86
CA LEU A 15 11.95 -26.00 -21.56
C LEU A 15 12.28 -27.04 -20.48
N LEU A 16 11.41 -27.16 -19.48
CA LEU A 16 11.56 -28.13 -18.39
C LEU A 16 11.41 -29.57 -18.91
N MET A 17 10.41 -29.82 -19.75
CA MET A 17 10.21 -31.11 -20.42
C MET A 17 11.39 -31.47 -21.33
N ALA A 18 11.90 -30.52 -22.12
CA ALA A 18 13.07 -30.72 -22.96
C ALA A 18 14.32 -31.04 -22.14
N GLY A 19 14.52 -30.33 -21.02
CA GLY A 19 15.62 -30.60 -20.07
C GLY A 19 15.53 -31.98 -19.44
N ALA A 20 14.34 -32.37 -18.99
CA ALA A 20 14.11 -33.70 -18.42
C ALA A 20 14.36 -34.83 -19.44
N ALA A 21 13.88 -34.66 -20.67
CA ALA A 21 14.11 -35.62 -21.76
C ALA A 21 15.61 -35.80 -22.06
N LEU A 22 16.37 -34.70 -22.10
CA LEU A 22 17.82 -34.73 -22.34
C LEU A 22 18.56 -35.45 -21.20
N VAL A 23 18.18 -35.20 -19.95
CA VAL A 23 18.76 -35.90 -18.78
C VAL A 23 18.47 -37.40 -18.81
N VAL A 24 17.24 -37.80 -19.16
CA VAL A 24 16.86 -39.22 -19.29
C VAL A 24 17.66 -39.89 -20.42
N GLN A 25 17.85 -39.20 -21.54
CA GLN A 25 18.58 -39.75 -22.69
C GLN A 25 20.05 -40.03 -22.34
N GLU A 26 20.71 -39.13 -21.61
CA GLU A 26 22.14 -39.23 -21.33
C GLU A 26 22.45 -40.09 -20.10
N TYR A 27 21.64 -39.97 -19.04
CA TYR A 27 21.93 -40.57 -17.73
C TYR A 27 20.90 -41.63 -17.29
N GLY A 28 19.85 -41.86 -18.09
CA GLY A 28 18.77 -42.77 -17.77
C GLY A 28 17.91 -42.31 -16.59
N TRP A 29 17.20 -43.27 -15.99
CA TRP A 29 16.30 -43.05 -14.85
C TRP A 29 16.97 -42.45 -13.59
N PRO A 30 18.20 -42.84 -13.20
CA PRO A 30 18.86 -42.23 -12.04
C PRO A 30 19.11 -40.72 -12.23
N GLY A 31 19.47 -40.29 -13.45
CA GLY A 31 19.64 -38.87 -13.78
C GLY A 31 18.33 -38.09 -13.63
N PHE A 32 17.22 -38.68 -14.06
CA PHE A 32 15.89 -38.07 -13.91
C PHE A 32 15.51 -37.84 -12.44
N LEU A 33 15.73 -38.82 -11.57
CA LEU A 33 15.47 -38.67 -10.13
C LEU A 33 16.35 -37.59 -9.49
N ALA A 34 17.63 -37.52 -9.87
CA ALA A 34 18.53 -36.46 -9.41
C ALA A 34 18.06 -35.08 -9.90
N PHE A 35 17.61 -34.97 -11.15
CA PHE A 35 17.06 -33.73 -11.70
C PHE A 35 15.81 -33.27 -10.94
N LEU A 36 14.87 -34.18 -10.65
CA LEU A 36 13.71 -33.88 -9.81
C LEU A 36 14.11 -33.38 -8.42
N ALA A 37 15.08 -34.03 -7.77
CA ALA A 37 15.56 -33.58 -6.46
C ALA A 37 16.16 -32.16 -6.52
N VAL A 38 16.95 -31.85 -7.55
CA VAL A 38 17.48 -30.49 -7.77
C VAL A 38 16.34 -29.49 -7.98
N LEU A 39 15.32 -29.85 -8.77
CA LEU A 39 14.17 -28.99 -9.02
C LEU A 39 13.40 -28.69 -7.74
N VAL A 40 13.18 -29.68 -6.87
CA VAL A 40 12.56 -29.47 -5.55
C VAL A 40 13.39 -28.52 -4.68
N VAL A 41 14.71 -28.67 -4.66
CA VAL A 41 15.61 -27.76 -3.92
C VAL A 41 15.55 -26.34 -4.50
N VAL A 42 15.59 -26.19 -5.82
CA VAL A 42 15.47 -24.88 -6.49
C VAL A 42 14.11 -24.25 -6.20
N ALA A 43 13.02 -25.01 -6.28
CA ALA A 43 11.69 -24.55 -5.94
C ALA A 43 11.58 -24.10 -4.47
N PHE A 44 12.21 -24.83 -3.55
CA PHE A 44 12.28 -24.44 -2.14
C PHE A 44 13.07 -23.14 -1.93
N VAL A 45 14.23 -23.00 -2.58
CA VAL A 45 15.05 -21.79 -2.52
C VAL A 45 14.33 -20.60 -3.16
N LEU A 46 13.65 -20.80 -4.31
CA LEU A 46 12.84 -19.77 -4.94
C LEU A 46 11.67 -19.38 -4.04
N ARG A 47 10.90 -20.33 -3.52
CA ARG A 47 9.78 -20.07 -2.60
C ARG A 47 10.22 -19.23 -1.39
N LYS A 48 11.42 -19.49 -0.84
CA LYS A 48 11.93 -18.77 0.32
C LYS A 48 12.66 -17.47 -0.01
N GLY A 49 13.37 -17.43 -1.13
CA GLY A 49 14.24 -16.33 -1.54
C GLY A 49 13.53 -15.27 -2.37
N LEU A 50 12.52 -15.65 -3.16
CA LEU A 50 11.75 -14.75 -4.01
C LEU A 50 11.03 -13.65 -3.19
N PRO A 51 10.30 -13.92 -2.09
CA PRO A 51 9.67 -12.83 -1.32
C PRO A 51 10.71 -11.87 -0.74
N PHE A 52 11.86 -12.37 -0.31
CA PHE A 52 12.96 -11.53 0.18
C PHE A 52 13.55 -10.64 -0.93
N LEU A 53 13.81 -11.23 -2.11
CA LEU A 53 14.37 -10.52 -3.25
C LEU A 53 13.37 -9.49 -3.79
N PHE A 54 12.10 -9.88 -3.93
CA PHE A 54 11.03 -9.03 -4.44
C PHE A 54 10.76 -7.87 -3.48
N GLY A 55 10.71 -8.13 -2.17
CA GLY A 55 10.63 -7.09 -1.16
C GLY A 55 11.81 -6.12 -1.25
N HIS A 56 13.04 -6.61 -1.49
CA HIS A 56 14.19 -5.71 -1.64
C HIS A 56 14.14 -4.89 -2.93
N LEU A 57 13.74 -5.50 -4.05
CA LEU A 57 13.67 -4.87 -5.36
C LEU A 57 12.56 -3.81 -5.43
N LEU A 58 11.38 -4.13 -4.89
CA LEU A 58 10.23 -3.20 -4.82
C LEU A 58 10.45 -2.08 -3.81
N THR A 59 11.07 -2.36 -2.65
CA THR A 59 11.31 -1.29 -1.67
C THR A 59 12.44 -0.35 -2.06
N ARG A 60 13.34 -0.74 -2.97
CA ARG A 60 14.47 0.11 -3.39
C ARG A 60 14.05 1.44 -4.06
N PRO A 61 13.17 1.48 -5.08
CA PRO A 61 12.70 2.74 -5.65
C PRO A 61 11.90 3.57 -4.63
N LEU A 62 11.07 2.92 -3.81
CA LEU A 62 10.33 3.59 -2.73
C LEU A 62 11.28 4.26 -1.71
N ARG A 63 12.41 3.62 -1.39
CA ARG A 63 13.47 4.21 -0.55
C ARG A 63 14.16 5.39 -1.20
N GLN A 64 14.30 5.39 -2.53
CA GLN A 64 14.87 6.52 -3.26
C GLN A 64 13.93 7.72 -3.24
N MET A 65 12.62 7.50 -3.33
CA MET A 65 11.62 8.55 -3.09
C MET A 65 11.76 9.08 -1.66
N GLY A 66 11.82 8.17 -0.67
CA GLY A 66 12.07 8.48 0.74
C GLY A 66 13.29 9.36 1.05
N ALA A 67 14.27 9.40 0.14
CA ALA A 67 15.49 10.17 0.32
C ALA A 67 15.26 11.69 0.24
N ALA A 68 14.24 12.15 -0.50
CA ALA A 68 13.99 13.58 -0.70
C ALA A 68 13.67 14.33 0.60
N LEU A 69 13.06 13.64 1.57
CA LEU A 69 12.69 14.18 2.88
C LEU A 69 13.51 13.57 4.03
N ARG A 70 14.63 12.91 3.75
CA ARG A 70 15.46 12.33 4.81
C ARG A 70 16.11 13.45 5.65
N GLY A 71 15.72 13.55 6.92
CA GLY A 71 16.16 14.63 7.80
C GLY A 71 15.37 15.93 7.61
N ALA A 72 14.25 15.87 6.89
CA ALA A 72 13.27 16.95 6.93
C ALA A 72 12.71 17.11 8.34
N ARG A 73 12.26 18.33 8.66
CA ARG A 73 11.55 18.63 9.90
C ARG A 73 10.14 19.08 9.59
N ILE A 74 9.21 18.80 10.49
CA ILE A 74 7.86 19.37 10.45
C ILE A 74 7.73 20.55 11.43
N VAL A 75 6.94 21.54 11.03
CA VAL A 75 6.45 22.60 11.91
C VAL A 75 4.94 22.48 11.97
N VAL A 76 4.40 22.05 13.12
CA VAL A 76 2.96 21.87 13.30
C VAL A 76 2.32 23.23 13.59
N HIS A 77 1.29 23.60 12.82
CA HIS A 77 0.55 24.85 13.00
C HIS A 77 -0.70 24.64 13.83
N SER A 78 -1.50 23.61 13.50
CA SER A 78 -2.72 23.29 14.22
C SER A 78 -3.06 21.80 14.11
N VAL A 79 -3.73 21.31 15.14
CA VAL A 79 -4.36 19.99 15.18
C VAL A 79 -5.77 20.21 15.69
N SER A 80 -6.77 20.02 14.84
CA SER A 80 -8.18 20.22 15.17
C SER A 80 -8.99 18.97 14.88
N PRO A 81 -9.91 18.56 15.76
CA PRO A 81 -10.92 17.55 15.43
C PRO A 81 -11.69 17.96 14.18
N CYS A 82 -12.00 16.99 13.32
CA CYS A 82 -12.83 17.21 12.14
C CYS A 82 -13.86 16.09 12.00
N GLU A 83 -14.81 16.27 11.09
CA GLU A 83 -15.72 15.21 10.68
C GLU A 83 -14.95 14.17 9.83
N PRO A 84 -15.40 12.91 9.81
CA PRO A 84 -14.89 11.93 8.86
C PRO A 84 -15.01 12.49 7.43
N PRO A 85 -14.03 12.23 6.55
CA PRO A 85 -14.19 12.47 5.13
C PRO A 85 -15.42 11.68 4.66
N ARG A 86 -16.19 12.26 3.73
CA ARG A 86 -17.27 11.51 3.10
C ARG A 86 -16.63 10.41 2.25
N ASP A 87 -17.11 9.19 2.41
CA ASP A 87 -16.71 8.09 1.55
C ASP A 87 -17.29 8.38 0.15
N GLU A 88 -16.48 9.00 -0.72
CA GLU A 88 -16.86 9.29 -2.11
C GLU A 88 -17.16 8.01 -2.92
N TRP A 89 -16.86 6.84 -2.35
CA TRP A 89 -17.10 5.52 -2.93
C TRP A 89 -18.55 5.05 -2.83
N ASP A 90 -19.37 5.64 -1.97
CA ASP A 90 -20.77 5.24 -1.79
C ASP A 90 -21.72 5.95 -2.78
N GLU A 91 -21.26 6.95 -3.53
CA GLU A 91 -22.14 7.77 -4.39
C GLU A 91 -22.35 7.19 -5.81
N ASP A 92 -21.61 6.15 -6.23
CA ASP A 92 -21.69 5.61 -7.60
C ASP A 92 -22.46 4.27 -7.73
N SER A 93 -23.04 3.73 -6.65
CA SER A 93 -23.65 2.38 -6.67
C SER A 93 -25.17 2.31 -6.92
N ASP A 94 -25.91 3.43 -6.85
CA ASP A 94 -27.39 3.37 -6.82
C ASP A 94 -28.14 3.95 -8.04
N ASP A 95 -27.45 4.47 -9.07
CA ASP A 95 -28.12 5.19 -10.19
C ASP A 95 -28.04 4.48 -11.56
N GLN A 96 -28.00 3.15 -11.61
CA GLN A 96 -27.95 2.43 -12.89
C GLN A 96 -28.78 1.15 -12.96
N ASP A 97 -30.08 1.20 -12.61
CA ASP A 97 -31.01 0.13 -13.00
C ASP A 97 -32.44 0.61 -13.33
N ASP A 98 -32.56 1.47 -14.35
CA ASP A 98 -33.85 1.75 -14.98
C ASP A 98 -33.74 1.89 -16.51
N THR A 99 -32.83 1.13 -17.14
CA THR A 99 -32.80 1.03 -18.61
C THR A 99 -33.75 -0.07 -19.08
N ALA A 100 -35.03 0.31 -19.13
CA ALA A 100 -36.03 -0.12 -20.10
C ALA A 100 -35.92 -1.57 -20.62
N SER A 101 -36.79 -2.42 -20.06
CA SER A 101 -37.31 -3.63 -20.69
C SER A 101 -37.84 -3.34 -22.12
N ASP A 102 -36.96 -3.37 -23.12
CA ASP A 102 -37.33 -3.50 -24.53
C ASP A 102 -37.45 -4.99 -24.89
N GLY A 103 -38.71 -5.42 -25.03
CA GLY A 103 -39.10 -6.80 -25.27
C GLY A 103 -38.68 -7.31 -26.65
N ARG A 104 -37.44 -7.80 -26.78
CA ARG A 104 -37.03 -8.65 -27.91
C ARG A 104 -37.06 -10.13 -27.53
N ARG A 105 -38.16 -10.78 -27.95
CA ARG A 105 -38.27 -12.21 -28.26
C ARG A 105 -36.99 -12.69 -28.96
N ILE A 106 -36.18 -13.49 -28.28
CA ILE A 106 -35.21 -14.39 -28.91
C ILE A 106 -35.82 -15.78 -28.83
N ALA A 107 -36.24 -16.27 -29.99
CA ALA A 107 -36.61 -17.66 -30.19
C ALA A 107 -35.34 -18.53 -30.29
N ASP A 108 -35.45 -19.74 -29.74
CA ASP A 108 -34.66 -20.93 -30.02
C ASP A 108 -33.13 -20.79 -30.03
N ARG A 109 -32.52 -21.13 -28.90
CA ARG A 109 -31.14 -21.64 -28.88
C ARG A 109 -31.15 -23.04 -28.26
N PRO A 110 -30.68 -24.07 -28.99
CA PRO A 110 -30.79 -25.46 -28.59
C PRO A 110 -29.84 -25.79 -27.42
N ASP A 111 -30.30 -26.78 -26.64
CA ASP A 111 -29.64 -27.46 -25.53
C ASP A 111 -28.13 -27.57 -25.74
N ARG A 112 -27.38 -27.00 -24.79
CA ARG A 112 -25.96 -27.25 -24.62
C ARG A 112 -25.81 -27.96 -23.28
N ASP A 113 -25.41 -29.22 -23.38
CA ASP A 113 -25.14 -30.11 -22.27
C ASP A 113 -24.26 -29.43 -21.23
N ASP A 114 -24.79 -29.44 -20.00
CA ASP A 114 -24.11 -29.13 -18.76
C ASP A 114 -22.99 -30.16 -18.53
N GLU A 115 -21.74 -29.76 -18.82
CA GLU A 115 -20.57 -30.42 -18.25
C GLU A 115 -20.12 -29.59 -17.06
N ASP A 116 -20.46 -30.11 -15.87
CA ASP A 116 -20.04 -29.68 -14.55
C ASP A 116 -18.50 -29.56 -14.49
N GLU A 117 -17.97 -28.34 -14.66
CA GLU A 117 -16.62 -28.01 -14.25
C GLU A 117 -16.68 -27.53 -12.80
N ASP A 118 -16.36 -28.45 -11.88
CA ASP A 118 -15.99 -28.19 -10.49
C ASP A 118 -14.82 -27.20 -10.45
N GLU A 119 -15.11 -25.89 -10.55
CA GLU A 119 -14.16 -24.85 -10.20
C GLU A 119 -13.85 -25.01 -8.71
N PRO A 120 -12.58 -25.24 -8.32
CA PRO A 120 -12.21 -25.15 -6.92
C PRO A 120 -12.54 -23.73 -6.47
N ASP A 121 -13.53 -23.65 -5.57
CA ASP A 121 -13.82 -22.50 -4.74
C ASP A 121 -12.57 -22.26 -3.89
N ASP A 122 -11.63 -21.55 -4.49
CA ASP A 122 -10.51 -20.90 -3.86
C ASP A 122 -11.12 -19.81 -2.96
N GLY A 123 -11.75 -20.25 -1.87
CA GLY A 123 -12.23 -19.41 -0.80
C GLY A 123 -11.02 -18.67 -0.22
N GLU A 124 -10.65 -17.59 -0.89
CA GLU A 124 -9.93 -16.48 -0.32
C GLU A 124 -10.82 -16.04 0.81
N ASP A 125 -10.53 -16.57 2.01
CA ASP A 125 -11.10 -16.16 3.28
C ASP A 125 -11.15 -14.63 3.25
N GLU A 126 -12.31 -14.07 2.92
CA GLU A 126 -12.55 -12.63 2.94
C GLU A 126 -12.14 -12.21 4.33
N ASP A 127 -10.98 -11.55 4.37
CA ASP A 127 -10.28 -11.19 5.59
C ASP A 127 -11.34 -10.64 6.54
N ASP A 128 -11.52 -11.35 7.65
CA ASP A 128 -12.39 -11.01 8.77
C ASP A 128 -11.80 -9.73 9.39
N GLU A 129 -11.90 -8.62 8.63
CA GLU A 129 -11.48 -7.27 8.95
C GLU A 129 -12.36 -6.86 10.09
N SER A 130 -11.94 -7.29 11.28
CA SER A 130 -12.57 -6.97 12.53
C SER A 130 -12.83 -5.47 12.51
N PRO A 131 -14.11 -5.03 12.53
CA PRO A 131 -14.48 -3.69 12.19
C PRO A 131 -13.65 -2.74 13.01
N VAL A 132 -12.80 -1.97 12.33
CA VAL A 132 -11.96 -0.96 12.97
C VAL A 132 -12.93 -0.06 13.73
N GLY A 133 -12.86 -0.09 15.06
CA GLY A 133 -13.76 0.68 15.91
C GLY A 133 -13.77 2.16 15.51
N PRO A 134 -14.79 2.93 15.91
CA PRO A 134 -15.02 4.29 15.43
C PRO A 134 -13.77 5.16 15.59
N LEU A 135 -13.23 5.61 14.45
CA LEU A 135 -12.05 6.45 14.37
C LEU A 135 -12.38 7.88 14.81
N ALA A 136 -11.44 8.49 15.55
CA ALA A 136 -11.42 9.91 15.83
C ALA A 136 -10.68 10.63 14.69
N TRP A 137 -11.34 11.59 14.03
CA TRP A 137 -10.79 12.29 12.89
C TRP A 137 -10.16 13.62 13.28
N TYR A 138 -8.96 13.87 12.76
CA TYR A 138 -8.21 15.10 12.98
C TYR A 138 -7.74 15.68 11.67
N GLN A 139 -7.78 17.01 11.61
CA GLN A 139 -7.14 17.81 10.57
C GLN A 139 -5.84 18.39 11.14
N ILE A 140 -4.72 18.00 10.55
CA ILE A 140 -3.37 18.40 10.97
C ILE A 140 -2.82 19.36 9.92
N GLU A 141 -2.66 20.63 10.29
CA GLU A 141 -1.93 21.59 9.45
C GLU A 141 -0.47 21.66 9.88
N LEU A 142 0.44 21.40 8.94
CA LEU A 142 1.86 21.38 9.20
C LEU A 142 2.66 21.91 8.00
N THR A 143 3.86 22.39 8.24
CA THR A 143 4.84 22.68 7.18
C THR A 143 5.92 21.62 7.19
N VAL A 144 6.16 21.02 6.03
CA VAL A 144 7.31 20.14 5.79
C VAL A 144 8.46 20.99 5.28
N VAL A 145 9.58 20.97 6.02
CA VAL A 145 10.82 21.68 5.67
C VAL A 145 11.88 20.64 5.31
N PRO A 146 12.19 20.45 4.01
CA PRO A 146 13.28 19.57 3.59
C PRO A 146 14.63 19.98 4.21
N PRO A 147 15.58 19.03 4.39
CA PRO A 147 16.87 19.33 5.02
C PRO A 147 17.65 20.42 4.28
N ASP A 148 17.50 20.48 2.96
CA ASP A 148 18.19 21.41 2.06
C ASP A 148 17.44 22.74 1.85
N ALA A 149 16.38 23.01 2.61
CA ALA A 149 15.63 24.27 2.53
C ALA A 149 16.39 25.48 3.14
N GLY A 150 17.65 25.30 3.55
CA GLY A 150 18.49 26.36 4.11
C GLY A 150 18.73 27.53 3.15
N SER A 151 19.07 28.69 3.74
CA SER A 151 19.28 29.98 3.08
C SER A 151 20.02 29.84 1.75
N SER A 152 19.37 30.25 0.67
CA SER A 152 19.84 30.24 -0.70
C SER A 152 20.97 31.25 -0.99
N GLU A 153 21.82 31.57 -0.01
CA GLU A 153 22.99 32.40 -0.24
C GLU A 153 24.04 31.61 -1.03
N GLY A 154 23.90 31.65 -2.35
CA GLY A 154 24.97 31.40 -3.32
C GLY A 154 25.21 29.96 -3.77
N ARG A 155 24.51 28.95 -3.22
CA ARG A 155 24.64 27.56 -3.69
C ARG A 155 23.38 27.12 -4.41
N MET A 156 23.50 26.80 -5.70
CA MET A 156 22.48 26.05 -6.45
C MET A 156 22.44 24.63 -5.88
N VAL A 157 21.77 24.46 -4.73
CA VAL A 157 21.42 23.13 -4.25
C VAL A 157 20.30 22.64 -5.15
N THR A 158 20.57 21.56 -5.90
CA THR A 158 19.56 20.90 -6.73
C THR A 158 18.44 20.44 -5.81
N ARG A 159 17.34 21.18 -5.77
CA ARG A 159 16.20 20.84 -4.92
C ARG A 159 15.60 19.55 -5.46
N GLN A 160 15.67 18.49 -4.68
CA GLN A 160 14.99 17.24 -5.02
C GLN A 160 13.49 17.49 -4.92
N ALA A 161 12.76 17.22 -6.00
CA ALA A 161 11.30 17.25 -5.97
C ALA A 161 10.78 16.13 -5.06
N TRP A 162 9.64 16.35 -4.43
CA TRP A 162 8.94 15.35 -3.64
C TRP A 162 7.43 15.42 -3.91
N THR A 163 6.73 14.32 -3.68
CA THR A 163 5.31 14.13 -4.01
C THR A 163 4.44 14.21 -2.74
N PRO A 164 3.63 15.27 -2.53
CA PRO A 164 2.86 15.45 -1.30
C PRO A 164 1.92 14.30 -0.92
N PRO A 165 1.21 13.63 -1.86
CA PRO A 165 0.37 12.47 -1.55
C PRO A 165 1.07 11.32 -0.81
N LEU A 166 2.40 11.26 -0.86
CA LEU A 166 3.16 10.26 -0.13
C LEU A 166 3.37 10.64 1.35
N VAL A 167 3.01 11.86 1.77
CA VAL A 167 2.99 12.22 3.20
C VAL A 167 1.77 11.58 3.84
N GLY A 168 1.99 10.84 4.91
CA GLY A 168 0.93 10.21 5.68
C GLY A 168 1.23 10.19 7.17
N ALA A 169 0.32 9.66 7.96
CA ALA A 169 0.48 9.46 9.38
C ALA A 169 0.45 7.96 9.72
N VAL A 170 1.23 7.56 10.72
CA VAL A 170 1.18 6.21 11.30
C VAL A 170 1.07 6.31 12.82
N GLY A 171 0.55 5.27 13.45
CA GLY A 171 0.48 5.16 14.91
C GLY A 171 1.88 5.24 15.56
N PRO A 172 1.94 5.40 16.88
CA PRO A 172 3.21 5.52 17.61
C PRO A 172 4.04 4.25 17.38
N ARG A 173 5.19 4.40 16.72
CA ARG A 173 6.13 3.29 16.53
C ARG A 173 6.91 3.08 17.82
N PRO A 174 7.04 1.83 18.32
CA PRO A 174 7.99 1.56 19.39
C PRO A 174 9.38 2.03 18.93
N PRO A 175 10.18 2.66 19.80
CA PRO A 175 11.50 3.17 19.42
C PRO A 175 12.33 2.01 18.85
N LEU A 176 12.60 2.06 17.54
CA LEU A 176 13.36 1.06 16.78
C LEU A 176 14.86 1.17 17.11
N ARG A 177 15.23 1.04 18.38
CA ARG A 177 16.64 1.12 18.81
C ARG A 177 17.32 -0.23 18.52
N GLY A 178 17.99 -0.32 17.38
CA GLY A 178 18.80 -1.48 16.99
C GLY A 178 18.09 -2.52 16.11
N SER A 179 16.78 -2.40 15.91
CA SER A 179 16.08 -3.13 14.85
C SER A 179 16.37 -2.45 13.52
N ASN A 180 16.88 -3.22 12.55
CA ASN A 180 16.97 -2.78 11.18
C ASN A 180 15.55 -2.36 10.75
N PRO A 181 15.29 -1.06 10.44
CA PRO A 181 13.95 -0.56 10.08
C PRO A 181 13.40 -1.21 8.80
N PHE A 182 14.19 -2.09 8.18
CA PHE A 182 13.93 -2.77 6.93
C PHE A 182 13.82 -4.29 7.05
N ARG A 183 14.02 -4.92 8.22
CA ARG A 183 14.03 -6.40 8.36
C ARG A 183 12.67 -7.01 8.70
N GLY A 184 11.62 -6.29 8.36
CA GLY A 184 10.24 -6.63 8.65
C GLY A 184 9.53 -5.32 8.82
N TRP A 185 8.85 -4.87 7.76
CA TRP A 185 7.67 -4.06 8.00
C TRP A 185 6.83 -4.88 8.98
N PRO A 186 6.44 -4.35 10.15
CA PRO A 186 5.48 -5.05 10.97
C PRO A 186 4.29 -5.36 10.07
N PRO A 187 3.76 -6.59 10.04
CA PRO A 187 2.47 -6.83 9.41
C PRO A 187 1.48 -5.78 9.92
N ALA A 188 0.53 -5.34 9.09
CA ALA A 188 -0.39 -4.24 9.41
C ALA A 188 -1.04 -4.41 10.80
N GLU A 189 -1.26 -5.66 11.19
CA GLU A 189 -1.74 -6.13 12.49
C GLU A 189 -0.89 -5.72 13.72
N GLN A 190 0.38 -5.38 13.55
CA GLN A 190 1.31 -5.08 14.65
C GLN A 190 1.41 -3.60 15.01
N PHE A 191 0.73 -2.71 14.30
CA PHE A 191 0.69 -1.30 14.70
C PHE A 191 -0.40 -1.11 15.76
N PRO A 192 -0.05 -0.82 17.03
CA PRO A 192 -1.05 -0.53 18.05
C PRO A 192 -1.76 0.77 17.67
N GLY A 193 -3.00 0.60 17.21
CA GLY A 193 -3.85 1.66 16.72
C GLY A 193 -3.78 1.81 15.20
N SER A 194 -4.91 1.56 14.55
CA SER A 194 -5.07 1.90 13.14
C SER A 194 -5.02 3.42 12.99
N VAL A 195 -4.26 3.84 11.98
CA VAL A 195 -4.19 5.22 11.52
C VAL A 195 -4.49 5.20 10.04
N GLN A 196 -5.57 5.87 9.65
CA GLN A 196 -5.98 6.02 8.26
C GLN A 196 -5.69 7.45 7.83
N SER A 197 -4.92 7.62 6.76
CA SER A 197 -4.65 8.92 6.15
C SER A 197 -5.47 8.99 4.87
N VAL A 198 -6.48 9.86 4.82
CA VAL A 198 -7.41 9.90 3.67
C VAL A 198 -7.07 10.99 2.68
N GLY A 199 -6.59 12.15 3.16
CA GLY A 199 -6.37 13.31 2.30
C GLY A 199 -5.08 14.04 2.65
N THR A 200 -4.43 14.55 1.60
CA THR A 200 -3.36 15.55 1.70
C THR A 200 -3.75 16.71 0.81
N GLU A 201 -3.75 17.93 1.35
CA GLU A 201 -3.93 19.17 0.60
C GLU A 201 -2.69 20.07 0.75
N VAL A 202 -2.39 20.88 -0.26
CA VAL A 202 -1.24 21.80 -0.28
C VAL A 202 -1.74 23.24 -0.25
N TRP A 203 -1.12 24.07 0.58
CA TRP A 203 -1.41 25.50 0.64
C TRP A 203 -0.81 26.25 -0.55
N THR A 204 -1.64 26.90 -1.35
CA THR A 204 -1.22 27.68 -2.54
C THR A 204 -0.83 29.12 -2.21
N GLY A 205 -0.99 29.55 -0.96
CA GLY A 205 -0.85 30.95 -0.54
C GLY A 205 -2.20 31.59 -0.18
N SER A 206 -3.29 31.08 -0.74
CA SER A 206 -4.66 31.57 -0.52
C SER A 206 -5.64 30.51 -0.06
N ALA A 207 -5.47 29.26 -0.51
CA ALA A 207 -6.35 28.16 -0.19
C ALA A 207 -5.56 26.85 -0.10
N TYR A 208 -6.19 25.82 0.47
CA TYR A 208 -5.71 24.45 0.36
C TYR A 208 -6.36 23.81 -0.86
N GLU A 209 -5.53 23.18 -1.69
CA GLU A 209 -5.95 22.54 -2.94
C GLU A 209 -5.39 21.11 -3.01
N PRO A 210 -6.00 20.22 -3.80
CA PRO A 210 -5.44 18.91 -4.09
C PRO A 210 -4.01 19.04 -4.63
N PRO A 211 -3.07 18.21 -4.15
CA PRO A 211 -1.67 18.31 -4.52
C PRO A 211 -1.43 17.96 -5.98
N GLY A 212 -0.49 18.67 -6.61
CA GLY A 212 0.09 18.23 -7.88
C GLY A 212 1.04 17.02 -7.72
N GLU A 213 1.56 16.51 -8.83
CA GLU A 213 2.44 15.32 -8.85
C GLU A 213 3.75 15.51 -8.06
N SER A 214 4.29 16.74 -8.06
CA SER A 214 5.54 17.05 -7.38
C SER A 214 5.64 18.52 -6.98
N VAL A 215 6.34 18.76 -5.88
CA VAL A 215 6.60 20.07 -5.30
C VAL A 215 8.08 20.21 -4.96
N PHE A 216 8.54 21.46 -4.82
CA PHE A 216 9.91 21.78 -4.45
C PHE A 216 9.95 22.59 -3.16
N GLY A 217 10.94 22.31 -2.32
CA GLY A 217 11.21 23.09 -1.12
C GLY A 217 10.17 22.90 -0.01
N GLU A 218 10.06 23.94 0.82
CA GLU A 218 9.12 24.00 1.95
C GLU A 218 7.68 24.06 1.45
N GLN A 219 6.80 23.24 2.03
CA GLN A 219 5.38 23.23 1.69
C GLN A 219 4.54 23.13 2.96
N ARG A 220 3.48 23.93 3.00
CA ARG A 220 2.45 23.84 4.04
C ARG A 220 1.38 22.89 3.55
N LEU A 221 1.14 21.85 4.34
CA LEU A 221 0.24 20.76 4.08
C LEU A 221 -0.88 20.75 5.11
N ARG A 222 -1.97 20.12 4.72
CA ARG A 222 -3.08 19.76 5.59
C ARG A 222 -3.40 18.29 5.37
N LEU A 223 -3.36 17.53 6.46
CA LEU A 223 -3.58 16.09 6.46
C LEU A 223 -4.87 15.79 7.21
N THR A 224 -5.70 14.93 6.63
CA THR A 224 -6.90 14.39 7.30
C THR A 224 -6.61 12.97 7.74
N VAL A 225 -6.59 12.76 9.07
CA VAL A 225 -6.13 11.52 9.69
C VAL A 225 -7.18 11.00 10.65
N GLY A 226 -7.64 9.76 10.41
CA GLY A 226 -8.46 8.99 11.33
C GLY A 226 -7.58 8.13 12.23
N VAL A 227 -7.79 8.18 13.54
CA VAL A 227 -7.01 7.41 14.52
C VAL A 227 -7.92 6.73 15.54
N THR A 228 -7.48 5.59 16.04
CA THR A 228 -8.10 4.93 17.19
C THR A 228 -8.00 5.78 18.46
N ARG A 229 -8.98 5.64 19.35
CA ARG A 229 -9.18 6.55 20.50
C ARG A 229 -8.06 6.53 21.54
N ASP A 230 -7.26 5.47 21.56
CA ASP A 230 -6.14 5.29 22.48
C ASP A 230 -4.82 5.91 21.98
N VAL A 231 -4.77 6.33 20.72
CA VAL A 231 -3.60 6.96 20.09
C VAL A 231 -3.47 8.42 20.55
N ARG A 232 -2.34 8.73 21.20
CA ARG A 232 -2.04 10.09 21.73
C ARG A 232 -1.16 10.93 20.83
N ALA A 233 -0.47 10.30 19.90
CA ALA A 233 0.44 10.94 18.98
C ALA A 233 0.56 10.10 17.72
N VAL A 234 0.77 10.77 16.59
CA VAL A 234 1.03 10.13 15.30
C VAL A 234 2.41 10.51 14.81
N THR A 235 3.07 9.58 14.11
CA THR A 235 4.31 9.88 13.41
C THR A 235 3.97 10.23 11.97
N ILE A 236 4.37 11.43 11.54
CA ILE A 236 4.28 11.85 10.15
C ILE A 236 5.40 11.18 9.38
N THR A 237 5.02 10.49 8.31
CA THR A 237 5.92 9.70 7.48
C THR A 237 5.83 10.15 6.03
N TYR A 238 6.90 9.86 5.28
CA TYR A 238 6.93 10.03 3.83
C TYR A 238 7.13 8.68 3.14
N ALA A 239 6.25 8.39 2.18
CA ALA A 239 6.06 7.09 1.55
C ALA A 239 5.95 5.95 2.58
N HIS A 240 5.48 6.22 3.80
CA HIS A 240 5.52 5.32 4.97
C HIS A 240 6.91 4.91 5.50
N PHE A 241 8.01 5.17 4.77
CA PHE A 241 9.37 4.70 5.10
C PHE A 241 10.23 5.70 5.87
N THR A 242 10.01 6.99 5.68
CA THR A 242 10.83 8.04 6.28
C THR A 242 10.03 8.77 7.33
N ASP A 243 10.40 8.61 8.61
CA ASP A 243 9.82 9.37 9.70
C ASP A 243 10.30 10.83 9.61
N ILE A 244 9.37 11.78 9.63
CA ILE A 244 9.66 13.22 9.52
C ILE A 244 9.52 13.90 10.89
N GLY A 245 8.55 13.48 11.68
CA GLY A 245 8.34 13.99 13.03
C GLY A 245 7.08 13.44 13.68
N GLU A 246 6.94 13.70 14.98
CA GLU A 246 5.80 13.26 15.78
C GLU A 246 4.87 14.43 16.06
N VAL A 247 3.56 14.18 15.97
CA VAL A 247 2.49 15.16 16.21
C VAL A 247 1.63 14.67 17.36
N PRO A 248 1.61 15.37 18.50
CA PRO A 248 0.69 15.05 19.59
C PRO A 248 -0.75 15.39 19.18
N LEU A 249 -1.67 14.51 19.54
CA LEU A 249 -3.10 14.68 19.28
C LEU A 249 -3.83 15.17 20.54
N PRO A 250 -4.74 16.16 20.42
CA PRO A 250 -5.59 16.54 21.52
C PRO A 250 -6.57 15.40 21.84
N ARG A 251 -6.86 15.17 23.13
CA ARG A 251 -7.89 14.19 23.51
C ARG A 251 -9.26 14.74 23.15
N ILE A 252 -10.01 13.97 22.36
CA ILE A 252 -11.44 14.20 22.18
C ILE A 252 -12.16 13.39 23.25
N ASP A 253 -12.72 14.07 24.24
CA ASP A 253 -13.66 13.47 25.18
C ASP A 253 -15.00 13.26 24.44
N LEU A 254 -15.07 12.21 23.62
CA LEU A 254 -16.35 11.78 23.06
C LEU A 254 -17.23 11.34 24.25
N PRO A 255 -18.51 11.74 24.29
CA PRO A 255 -19.42 11.17 25.27
C PRO A 255 -19.34 9.66 25.11
N SER A 256 -18.85 8.98 26.16
CA SER A 256 -18.88 7.53 26.21
C SER A 256 -20.33 7.14 25.97
N ASP A 257 -20.62 6.43 24.89
CA ASP A 257 -21.95 5.92 24.56
C ASP A 257 -22.42 5.01 25.71
N ARG A 258 -22.90 5.65 26.78
CA ARG A 258 -23.37 5.00 28.00
C ARG A 258 -24.82 4.60 27.80
N HIS A 259 -25.20 4.04 26.66
CA HIS A 259 -26.53 3.46 26.49
C HIS A 259 -26.54 2.47 25.34
N SER A 260 -26.22 1.21 25.66
CA SER A 260 -26.91 0.03 25.14
C SER A 260 -26.69 -1.17 26.06
#